data_AF-A0A564G616-F1
#
_entry.id   AF-A0A564G616-F1
#
_cell.length_a   1.000
_cell.length_b   1.000
_cell.length_c   1.000
_cell.angle_alpha   90.00
_cell.angle_beta   90.00
_cell.angle_gamma   90.00
#
_symmetry.space_group_name_H-M   'P 1'
#
loop_
_entity.id
_entity.type
_entity.pdbx_description
1 polymer ?
#
loop_
_entity_poly.entity_id
_entity_poly.type
_entity_poly.pdbx_seq_one_letter_code
_entity_poly.pdbx_strand_id
1 'polypeptide(L)'
;MMMGTNPVVVRRTMAGLRDLGLVASGKGHGGGWTIACDLDRVTLHDVYVALGSPEVFAMGHRSEEPTCLVEQAVNAALADAFREAETLLLSRLGSVTLARLSADFHARLAKRGPCGQEARSDDA
;
A
#
# COMPACT_ATOMS: atom_id res chain seq x y z
N MET A 1 16.26 11.71 7.32
CA MET A 1 15.57 11.89 6.02
C MET A 1 14.65 10.69 5.82
N MET A 2 13.34 10.85 6.08
CA MET A 2 12.42 9.72 6.22
C MET A 2 11.64 9.56 4.90
N MET A 3 11.89 8.45 4.21
CA MET A 3 11.45 8.13 2.84
C MET A 3 12.08 9.03 1.77
N GLY A 4 12.99 8.48 0.96
CA GLY A 4 13.58 9.14 -0.22
C GLY A 4 12.57 9.31 -1.35
N THR A 5 11.43 9.94 -1.07
CA THR A 5 10.29 10.11 -1.98
C THR A 5 9.97 11.60 -2.15
N ASN A 6 9.23 11.92 -3.21
CA ASN A 6 8.83 13.30 -3.49
C ASN A 6 7.81 13.79 -2.42
N PRO A 7 8.05 14.94 -1.75
CA PRO A 7 7.15 15.49 -0.74
C PRO A 7 5.69 15.66 -1.19
N VAL A 8 5.47 15.93 -2.48
CA VAL A 8 4.12 16.07 -3.05
C VAL A 8 3.37 14.73 -2.98
N VAL A 9 4.06 13.62 -3.27
CA VAL A 9 3.47 12.28 -3.19
C VAL A 9 3.09 11.97 -1.76
N VAL A 10 3.99 12.22 -0.80
CA VAL A 10 3.71 12.00 0.63
C VAL A 10 2.49 12.78 1.09
N ARG A 11 2.38 14.07 0.74
CA ARG A 11 1.23 14.88 1.13
C ARG A 11 -0.09 14.35 0.56
N ARG A 12 -0.09 13.90 -0.69
CA ARG A 12 -1.28 13.30 -1.32
C ARG A 12 -1.68 11.98 -0.66
N THR A 13 -0.71 11.10 -0.42
CA THR A 13 -0.91 9.83 0.29
C THR A 13 -1.49 10.09 1.69
N MET A 14 -0.88 10.99 2.47
CA MET A 14 -1.35 11.30 3.82
C MET A 14 -2.73 11.99 3.84
N ALA A 15 -3.07 12.76 2.80
CA ALA A 15 -4.41 13.31 2.64
C ALA A 15 -5.46 12.20 2.45
N GLY A 16 -5.22 11.24 1.55
CA GLY A 16 -6.15 10.11 1.35
C GLY A 16 -6.34 9.26 2.63
N LEU A 17 -5.25 8.99 3.36
CA LEU A 17 -5.32 8.30 4.65
C LEU A 17 -6.13 9.08 5.69
N ARG A 18 -6.03 10.42 5.70
CA ARG A 18 -6.80 11.27 6.63
C ARG A 18 -8.28 11.29 6.29
N ASP A 19 -8.62 11.32 5.01
CA ASP A 19 -10.00 11.41 4.55
C ASP A 19 -10.80 10.13 4.91
N LEU A 20 -10.12 8.99 5.08
CA LEU A 20 -10.70 7.76 5.66
C LEU A 20 -10.49 7.62 7.18
N GLY A 21 -9.99 8.65 7.86
CA GLY A 21 -9.83 8.65 9.32
C GLY A 21 -8.69 7.76 9.85
N LEU A 22 -7.80 7.28 8.97
CA LEU A 22 -6.67 6.44 9.39
C LEU A 22 -5.59 7.25 10.12
N VAL A 23 -5.40 8.50 9.71
CA VAL A 23 -4.44 9.44 10.31
C VAL A 23 -5.07 10.80 10.58
N ALA A 24 -4.55 11.52 11.56
CA ALA A 24 -4.90 12.90 11.86
C ALA A 24 -3.70 13.82 11.68
N SER A 25 -3.98 15.08 11.36
CA SER A 25 -2.98 16.14 11.30
C SER A 25 -3.08 17.01 12.56
N GLY A 26 -2.00 17.13 13.31
CA GLY A 26 -1.92 18.07 14.42
C GLY A 26 -1.85 19.51 13.90
N LYS A 27 -2.67 20.42 14.46
CA LYS A 27 -2.59 21.86 14.11
C LYS A 27 -1.42 22.52 14.85
N GLY A 28 -0.54 23.24 14.13
CA GLY A 28 0.53 24.07 14.71
C GLY A 28 1.82 24.13 13.88
N HIS A 29 2.70 25.10 14.18
CA HIS A 29 4.06 25.22 13.60
C HIS A 29 4.93 24.09 14.16
N GLY A 30 4.92 22.93 13.50
CA GLY A 30 5.46 21.65 14.01
C GLY A 30 4.46 20.48 14.00
N GLY A 31 3.26 20.69 13.44
CA GLY A 31 2.23 19.67 13.34
C GLY A 31 2.64 18.47 12.51
N GLY A 32 2.72 17.30 13.15
CA GLY A 32 2.96 16.01 12.52
C GLY A 32 1.67 15.25 12.18
N TRP A 33 1.85 14.05 11.64
CA TRP A 33 0.77 13.09 11.44
C TRP A 33 0.72 12.10 12.61
N THR A 34 -0.46 11.81 13.11
CA THR A 34 -0.69 10.78 14.12
C THR A 34 -1.63 9.71 13.58
N ILE A 35 -1.48 8.47 14.05
CA ILE A 35 -2.45 7.42 13.80
C ILE A 35 -3.74 7.78 14.53
N ALA A 36 -4.88 7.73 13.83
CA ALA A 36 -6.19 8.10 14.33
C ALA A 36 -7.17 6.92 14.35
N CYS A 37 -6.68 5.71 14.07
CA CYS A 37 -7.47 4.49 13.97
C CYS A 37 -6.95 3.39 14.90
N ASP A 38 -7.80 2.41 15.13
CA ASP A 38 -7.46 1.17 15.82
C ASP A 38 -6.77 0.19 14.85
N LEU A 39 -5.48 -0.08 15.09
CA LEU A 39 -4.67 -0.92 14.21
C LEU A 39 -5.11 -2.39 14.19
N ASP A 40 -5.86 -2.84 15.20
CA ASP A 40 -6.41 -4.19 15.24
C ASP A 40 -7.64 -4.34 14.33
N ARG A 41 -8.27 -3.23 13.98
CA ARG A 41 -9.47 -3.18 13.12
C ARG A 41 -9.19 -2.76 11.69
N VAL A 42 -8.09 -2.01 11.47
CA VAL A 42 -7.71 -1.55 10.14
C VAL A 42 -6.85 -2.59 9.43
N THR A 43 -7.24 -2.90 8.20
CA THR A 43 -6.60 -3.89 7.34
C THR A 43 -5.75 -3.25 6.25
N LEU A 44 -4.91 -4.05 5.60
CA LEU A 44 -4.21 -3.62 4.39
C LEU A 44 -5.17 -3.22 3.27
N HIS A 45 -6.36 -3.84 3.21
CA HIS A 45 -7.38 -3.48 2.24
C HIS A 45 -7.90 -2.05 2.48
N ASP A 46 -8.10 -1.65 3.74
CA ASP A 46 -8.55 -0.28 4.06
C ASP A 46 -7.50 0.76 3.65
N VAL A 47 -6.22 0.45 3.81
CA VAL A 47 -5.12 1.28 3.30
C VAL A 47 -5.12 1.33 1.78
N TYR A 48 -5.34 0.19 1.10
CA TYR A 48 -5.44 0.15 -0.36
C TYR A 48 -6.56 1.05 -0.88
N VAL A 49 -7.74 1.01 -0.26
CA VAL A 49 -8.87 1.90 -0.60
C VAL A 49 -8.54 3.36 -0.30
N ALA A 50 -7.89 3.66 0.83
CA ALA A 50 -7.49 5.03 1.19
C ALA A 50 -6.55 5.69 0.17
N LEU A 51 -5.80 4.87 -0.57
CA LEU A 51 -4.86 5.32 -1.59
C LEU A 51 -5.48 5.37 -3.00
N GLY A 52 -6.80 5.18 -3.11
CA GLY A 52 -7.55 5.34 -4.35
C GLY A 52 -7.70 4.05 -5.17
N SER A 53 -7.54 2.87 -4.55
CA SER A 53 -7.74 1.56 -5.19
C SER A 53 -7.05 1.45 -6.56
N PRO A 54 -5.71 1.57 -6.63
CA PRO A 54 -5.00 1.51 -7.89
C PRO A 54 -5.24 0.16 -8.60
N GLU A 55 -5.39 0.19 -9.93
CA GLU A 55 -5.56 -1.03 -10.72
C GLU A 55 -4.46 -2.04 -10.42
N VAL A 56 -4.87 -3.25 -10.03
CA VAL A 56 -3.95 -4.34 -9.69
C VAL A 56 -3.34 -4.93 -10.96
N PHE A 57 -4.13 -5.01 -12.03
CA PHE A 57 -3.74 -5.61 -13.31
C PHE A 57 -3.87 -4.57 -14.42
N ALA A 58 -2.74 -3.98 -14.82
CA ALA A 58 -2.68 -3.05 -15.96
C ALA A 58 -2.64 -3.80 -17.29
N MET A 59 -3.69 -4.59 -17.60
CA MET A 59 -3.84 -5.28 -18.88
C MET A 59 -4.98 -4.64 -19.68
N GLY A 60 -4.63 -3.61 -20.44
CA GLY A 60 -5.55 -2.98 -21.39
C GLY A 60 -5.76 -3.85 -22.62
N HIS A 61 -7.01 -4.11 -22.98
CA HIS A 61 -7.37 -4.67 -24.27
C HIS A 61 -6.85 -3.74 -25.38
N ARG A 62 -6.21 -4.29 -26.41
CA ARG A 62 -5.67 -3.48 -27.52
C ARG A 62 -6.76 -2.89 -28.43
N SER A 63 -7.99 -3.40 -28.35
CA SER A 63 -9.18 -2.93 -29.06
C SER A 63 -10.37 -2.94 -28.12
N GLU A 64 -11.11 -1.83 -28.03
CA GLU A 64 -12.32 -1.72 -27.21
C GLU A 64 -13.51 -2.50 -27.83
N GLU A 65 -13.50 -2.73 -29.14
CA GLU A 65 -14.50 -3.52 -29.88
C GLU A 65 -13.82 -4.46 -30.90
N PRO A 66 -13.30 -5.62 -30.45
CA PRO A 66 -12.67 -6.55 -31.37
C PRO A 66 -13.72 -7.26 -32.23
N THR A 67 -13.59 -7.18 -33.56
CA THR A 67 -14.45 -7.93 -34.51
C THR A 67 -14.02 -9.39 -34.65
N CYS A 68 -12.81 -9.73 -34.21
CA CYS A 68 -12.28 -11.07 -34.19
C CYS A 68 -12.91 -11.90 -33.05
N LEU A 69 -13.65 -12.95 -33.40
CA LEU A 69 -14.30 -13.84 -32.42
C LEU A 69 -13.30 -14.55 -31.48
N VAL A 70 -12.10 -14.87 -31.98
CA VAL A 70 -11.03 -15.45 -31.14
C VAL A 70 -10.55 -14.45 -30.11
N GLU A 71 -10.37 -13.19 -30.50
CA GLU A 71 -9.97 -12.12 -29.58
C GLU A 71 -11.03 -11.87 -28.52
N GLN A 72 -12.31 -11.83 -28.90
CA GLN A 72 -13.42 -11.73 -27.94
C GLN A 72 -13.39 -12.87 -26.90
N ALA A 73 -13.23 -14.12 -27.35
CA ALA A 73 -13.19 -15.28 -26.46
C ALA A 73 -11.98 -15.25 -25.51
N VAL A 74 -10.80 -14.87 -26.01
CA VAL A 74 -9.58 -14.76 -25.19
C VAL A 74 -9.72 -13.62 -24.18
N ASN A 75 -10.20 -12.45 -24.60
CA ASN A 75 -10.39 -11.30 -23.72
C ASN A 75 -11.39 -11.61 -22.60
N ALA A 76 -12.50 -12.29 -22.91
CA ALA A 76 -13.46 -12.73 -21.90
C ALA A 76 -12.82 -13.70 -20.88
N ALA A 77 -12.09 -14.71 -21.34
CA ALA A 77 -11.42 -15.66 -20.46
C ALA A 77 -10.38 -14.99 -19.55
N LEU A 78 -9.60 -14.03 -20.09
CA LEU A 78 -8.63 -13.26 -19.32
C LEU A 78 -9.31 -12.34 -18.31
N ALA A 79 -10.37 -11.64 -18.71
CA ALA A 79 -11.12 -10.76 -17.83
C ALA A 79 -11.70 -11.53 -16.63
N ASP A 80 -12.21 -12.74 -16.86
CA ASP A 80 -12.74 -13.60 -15.79
C ASP A 80 -11.63 -14.00 -14.81
N ALA A 81 -10.49 -14.49 -15.33
CA ALA A 81 -9.34 -14.86 -14.52
C ALA A 81 -8.79 -13.69 -13.70
N PHE A 82 -8.75 -12.47 -14.27
CA PHE A 82 -8.28 -11.30 -13.54
C PHE A 82 -9.25 -10.86 -12.44
N ARG A 83 -10.56 -10.90 -12.68
CA ARG A 83 -11.56 -10.60 -11.63
C ARG A 83 -11.45 -11.58 -10.47
N GLU A 84 -11.26 -12.87 -10.76
CA GLU A 84 -11.05 -13.88 -9.72
C GLU A 84 -9.76 -13.63 -8.93
N ALA A 85 -8.66 -13.35 -9.63
CA ALA A 85 -7.38 -13.05 -9.00
C ALA A 85 -7.43 -11.77 -8.14
N GLU A 86 -8.10 -10.73 -8.62
CA GLU A 86 -8.29 -9.47 -7.89
C GLU A 86 -9.12 -9.69 -6.64
N THR A 87 -10.24 -10.42 -6.75
CA THR A 87 -11.09 -10.78 -5.62
C THR A 87 -10.29 -11.55 -4.56
N LEU A 88 -9.48 -12.52 -4.98
CA LEU A 88 -8.61 -13.27 -4.09
C LEU A 88 -7.59 -12.35 -3.40
N LEU A 89 -6.94 -11.46 -4.14
CA LEU A 89 -5.96 -10.53 -3.57
C LEU A 89 -6.61 -9.60 -2.54
N LEU A 90 -7.72 -8.94 -2.89
CA LEU A 90 -8.42 -8.01 -2.00
C LEU A 90 -8.91 -8.72 -0.74
N SER A 91 -9.41 -9.95 -0.86
CA SER A 91 -9.77 -10.80 0.28
C SER A 91 -8.57 -11.06 1.20
N ARG A 92 -7.39 -11.35 0.63
CA ARG A 92 -6.16 -11.51 1.42
C ARG A 92 -5.74 -10.23 2.12
N LEU A 93 -5.81 -9.08 1.44
CA LEU A 93 -5.52 -7.78 2.06
C LEU A 93 -6.47 -7.48 3.22
N GLY A 94 -7.75 -7.86 3.11
CA GLY A 94 -8.74 -7.73 4.18
C GLY A 94 -8.49 -8.64 5.39
N SER A 95 -7.70 -9.70 5.24
CA SER A 95 -7.35 -10.61 6.33
C SER A 95 -6.10 -10.20 7.13
N VAL A 96 -5.40 -9.13 6.72
CA VAL A 96 -4.15 -8.68 7.33
C VAL A 96 -4.35 -7.32 7.97
N THR A 97 -4.28 -7.26 9.30
CA THR A 97 -4.41 -6.03 10.08
C THR A 97 -3.08 -5.27 10.16
N LEU A 98 -3.16 -3.95 10.39
CA LEU A 98 -1.97 -3.13 10.62
C LEU A 98 -1.26 -3.52 11.93
N ALA A 99 -2.00 -3.95 12.96
CA ALA A 99 -1.42 -4.49 14.18
C ALA A 99 -0.57 -5.74 13.92
N ARG A 100 -1.04 -6.66 13.07
CA ARG A 100 -0.27 -7.85 12.67
C ARG A 100 1.05 -7.47 11.98
N LEU A 101 1.01 -6.49 11.07
CA LEU A 101 2.21 -6.00 10.40
C LEU A 101 3.16 -5.31 11.36
N SER A 102 2.64 -4.50 12.28
CA SER A 102 3.41 -3.83 13.32
C SER A 102 4.13 -4.87 14.20
N ALA A 103 3.43 -5.91 14.65
CA ALA A 103 4.03 -6.97 15.46
C ALA A 103 5.15 -7.71 14.71
N ASP A 104 4.93 -8.07 13.45
CA ASP A 104 5.96 -8.69 12.60
C ASP A 104 7.17 -7.78 12.41
N PHE A 105 6.95 -6.48 12.17
CA PHE A 105 8.02 -5.48 12.07
C PHE A 105 8.87 -5.44 13.35
N HIS A 106 8.26 -5.30 14.52
CA HIS A 106 8.98 -5.24 15.80
C HIS A 106 9.76 -6.54 16.07
N ALA A 107 9.18 -7.70 15.75
CA ALA A 107 9.85 -8.98 15.88
C ALA A 107 11.09 -9.08 14.98
N ARG A 108 11.04 -8.57 13.75
CA ARG A 108 12.21 -8.52 12.84
C ARG A 108 13.24 -7.49 13.28
N LEU A 109 12.81 -6.33 13.77
CA LEU A 109 13.70 -5.28 14.26
C LEU A 109 14.53 -5.78 15.45
N ALA A 110 13.88 -6.46 16.40
CA ALA A 110 14.58 -7.07 17.55
C ALA A 110 15.65 -8.09 17.12
N LYS A 111 15.38 -8.87 16.06
CA LYS A 111 16.33 -9.85 15.50
C LYS A 111 17.50 -9.22 14.76
N ARG A 112 17.33 -8.04 14.17
CA ARG A 112 18.36 -7.36 13.37
C ARG A 112 19.47 -6.74 14.23
N GLY A 113 19.24 -6.58 15.53
CA GLY A 113 20.11 -5.80 16.42
C GLY A 113 20.07 -4.29 16.09
N PRO A 114 20.60 -3.42 16.95
CA PRO A 114 20.66 -1.99 16.66
C PRO A 114 21.59 -1.75 15.46
N CYS A 115 21.02 -1.36 14.33
CA CYS A 115 21.77 -0.86 13.19
C CYS A 115 22.34 0.52 13.57
N GLY A 116 23.65 0.60 13.83
CA GLY A 116 24.31 1.89 14.02
C GLY A 116 25.72 1.85 14.57
N GLN A 117 26.69 1.28 13.84
CA GLN A 117 28.03 1.85 13.71
C GLN A 117 28.53 1.55 12.30
N GLU A 118 28.33 2.50 11.38
CA GLU A 118 29.28 2.66 10.27
C GLU A 118 30.65 2.82 10.92
N ALA A 119 31.53 1.85 10.69
CA ALA A 119 32.92 1.95 11.09
C ALA A 119 33.49 3.25 10.49
N ARG A 120 33.75 4.25 11.34
CA ARG A 120 34.68 5.33 11.00
C ARG A 120 36.02 4.63 10.74
N SER A 121 36.37 4.43 9.48
CA SER A 121 37.76 4.23 9.08
C SER A 121 38.45 5.59 9.15
N ASP A 122 38.84 6.00 10.35
CA ASP A 122 40.04 6.81 10.56
C ASP A 122 41.16 5.80 10.82
N ASP A 123 42.03 5.59 9.81
CA ASP A 123 43.49 5.32 9.91
C ASP A 123 43.99 4.56 8.66
N ALA A 124 44.54 5.33 7.70
CA ALA A 124 45.87 5.19 7.10
C ALA A 124 45.99 6.00 5.80
#